data_AF-A0A534NII9-F1
#
_entry.id   AF-A0A534NII9-F1
#
_cell.length_a   1.000
_cell.length_b   1.000
_cell.length_c   1.000
_cell.angle_alpha   90.00
_cell.angle_beta   90.00
_cell.angle_gamma   90.00
#
_symmetry.space_group_name_H-M   'P 1'
#
loop_
_entity.id
_entity.type
_entity.pdbx_description
1 polymer ?
#
loop_
_entity_poly.entity_id
_entity_poly.type
_entity_poly.pdbx_seq_one_letter_code
_entity_poly.pdbx_strand_id
1 'polypeptide(L)'
;MLAPFGDIGFTDIIDIGFVAVLLYTVMVWVKQTRAPFVVIGIFILAAVYMLARQLELQLTAWIFQGFFAILLIIIVVIFQEELRQIFERIAVWSLGKKGPRPLRSGTADILIKCLADFAKNRIGALIVLRGRDPLERHIMGGIELGGKLSEPLLASIFDPHSPGHDGAVLVENDRISRFAAHLPLSKDFYQLARVGTRHSAALGLAELSDAFCIVVSEERGTISVARDGKLREVTNLQQLGAWLEDFLQERYPSPDRGRMSVQLLRENWVEKAISLCLTLVLWYAFVPGSKIAKVTYRIPITVENLPSNLVVDKIQPPEVKATFTGPRRAFYLSDHRKLKVTVDTSPAASGQRTFRILEQNVQRPRGLTVDELTPTTVTISVKKLPQESKPHDKGASAVQKKADQVS
;
A
#
# COMPACT_ATOMS: atom_id res chain seq x y z
N MET A 1 -13.95 -26.51 -4.16
CA MET A 1 -14.42 -26.19 -2.80
C MET A 1 -14.16 -24.72 -2.54
N LEU A 2 -15.24 -23.94 -2.44
CA LEU A 2 -15.24 -22.50 -2.16
C LEU A 2 -15.24 -22.29 -0.64
N ALA A 3 -14.14 -21.75 -0.10
CA ALA A 3 -14.10 -20.82 1.04
C ALA A 3 -12.64 -20.66 1.54
N PRO A 4 -11.87 -19.64 1.09
CA PRO A 4 -10.60 -19.28 1.70
C PRO A 4 -10.76 -18.57 3.06
N PHE A 5 -11.99 -18.43 3.57
CA PHE A 5 -12.33 -17.72 4.80
C PHE A 5 -12.14 -18.55 6.09
N GLY A 6 -11.78 -19.84 5.99
CA GLY A 6 -11.69 -20.73 7.16
C GLY A 6 -10.49 -20.47 8.08
N ASP A 7 -9.43 -19.84 7.59
CA ASP A 7 -8.19 -19.55 8.33
C ASP A 7 -7.87 -18.05 8.31
N ILE A 8 -8.81 -17.19 8.69
CA ILE A 8 -8.52 -15.76 8.91
C ILE A 8 -7.92 -15.61 10.31
N GLY A 9 -6.61 -15.36 10.36
CA GLY A 9 -5.93 -15.06 11.62
C GLY A 9 -6.23 -13.64 12.10
N PHE A 10 -6.03 -13.37 13.39
CA PHE A 10 -6.11 -12.00 13.93
C PHE A 10 -5.16 -11.03 13.20
N THR A 11 -4.01 -11.53 12.74
CA THR A 11 -3.06 -10.78 11.90
C THR A 11 -3.65 -10.40 10.55
N ASP A 12 -4.46 -11.26 9.94
CA ASP A 12 -5.12 -10.98 8.65
C ASP A 12 -6.16 -9.86 8.80
N ILE A 13 -6.86 -9.80 9.94
CA ILE A 13 -7.82 -8.72 10.25
C ILE A 13 -7.10 -7.38 10.42
N ILE A 14 -5.97 -7.37 11.13
CA ILE A 14 -5.15 -6.16 11.30
C ILE A 14 -4.61 -5.69 9.94
N ASP A 15 -4.12 -6.62 9.11
CA ASP A 15 -3.59 -6.30 7.78
C ASP A 15 -4.67 -5.71 6.88
N ILE A 16 -5.86 -6.35 6.80
CA ILE A 16 -7.01 -5.83 6.06
C ILE A 16 -7.43 -4.45 6.59
N GLY A 17 -7.47 -4.26 7.91
CA GLY A 17 -7.81 -2.98 8.51
C GLY A 17 -6.81 -1.88 8.13
N PHE A 18 -5.52 -2.18 8.20
CA PHE A 18 -4.44 -1.25 7.86
C PHE A 18 -4.48 -0.88 6.38
N VAL A 19 -4.58 -1.86 5.48
CA VAL A 19 -4.67 -1.64 4.03
C VAL A 19 -5.95 -0.87 3.66
N ALA A 20 -7.07 -1.15 4.32
CA ALA A 20 -8.32 -0.42 4.08
C ALA A 20 -8.21 1.06 4.45
N VAL A 21 -7.58 1.38 5.60
CA VAL A 21 -7.30 2.77 5.99
C VAL A 21 -6.36 3.43 4.98
N LEU A 22 -5.29 2.74 4.56
CA LEU A 22 -4.35 3.25 3.56
C LEU A 22 -5.04 3.58 2.22
N LEU A 23 -5.84 2.64 1.69
CA LEU A 23 -6.58 2.84 0.45
C LEU A 23 -7.64 3.93 0.57
N TYR A 24 -8.30 4.05 1.72
CA TYR A 24 -9.24 5.14 1.99
C TYR A 24 -8.54 6.50 1.93
N THR A 25 -7.40 6.65 2.62
CA THR A 25 -6.63 7.90 2.61
C THR A 25 -6.19 8.28 1.20
N VAL A 26 -5.69 7.32 0.42
CA VAL A 26 -5.32 7.55 -0.98
C VAL A 26 -6.53 7.94 -1.82
N MET A 27 -7.68 7.28 -1.68
CA MET A 27 -8.89 7.61 -2.46
C MET A 27 -9.41 9.03 -2.19
N VAL A 28 -9.52 9.43 -0.93
CA VAL A 28 -9.99 10.78 -0.56
C VAL A 28 -9.05 11.84 -1.14
N TRP A 29 -7.75 11.58 -1.08
CA TRP A 29 -6.73 12.49 -1.57
C TRP A 29 -6.69 12.58 -3.12
N VAL A 30 -6.85 11.46 -3.83
CA VAL A 30 -6.99 11.43 -5.30
C VAL A 30 -8.23 12.21 -5.77
N LYS A 31 -9.34 12.17 -5.02
CA LYS A 31 -10.55 12.93 -5.37
C LYS A 31 -10.39 14.45 -5.27
N GLN A 32 -9.46 14.92 -4.43
CA GLN A 32 -9.20 16.34 -4.24
C GLN A 32 -8.19 16.91 -5.23
N THR A 33 -7.55 16.07 -6.04
CA THR A 33 -6.52 16.46 -7.01
C THR A 33 -6.99 16.21 -8.46
N ARG A 34 -6.18 16.62 -9.46
CA ARG A 34 -6.42 16.27 -10.88
C ARG A 34 -6.07 14.81 -11.22
N ALA A 35 -5.76 13.99 -10.20
CA ALA A 35 -5.36 12.60 -10.33
C ALA A 35 -6.43 11.59 -10.81
N PRO A 36 -7.77 11.85 -10.81
CA PRO A 36 -8.74 10.83 -11.22
C PRO A 36 -8.52 10.26 -12.61
N PHE A 37 -8.09 11.09 -13.57
CA PHE A 37 -7.80 10.65 -14.94
C PHE A 37 -6.61 9.69 -15.02
N VAL A 38 -5.57 9.93 -14.20
CA VAL A 38 -4.38 9.08 -14.16
C VAL A 38 -4.73 7.70 -13.61
N VAL A 39 -5.52 7.65 -12.53
CA VAL A 39 -5.97 6.39 -11.92
C VAL A 39 -6.81 5.58 -12.91
N ILE A 40 -7.79 6.21 -13.57
CA ILE A 40 -8.60 5.54 -14.61
C ILE A 40 -7.71 5.02 -15.74
N GLY A 41 -6.72 5.81 -16.19
CA GLY A 41 -5.76 5.39 -17.21
C GLY A 41 -4.95 4.15 -16.80
N ILE A 42 -4.45 4.10 -15.57
CA ILE A 42 -3.72 2.94 -15.03
C ILE A 42 -4.62 1.70 -15.01
N PHE A 43 -5.89 1.83 -14.59
CA PHE A 43 -6.83 0.71 -14.57
C PHE A 43 -7.14 0.17 -15.97
N ILE A 44 -7.38 1.05 -16.95
CA ILE A 44 -7.61 0.65 -18.35
C ILE A 44 -6.40 -0.11 -18.88
N LEU A 45 -5.20 0.43 -18.66
CA LEU A 45 -3.95 -0.18 -19.10
C LEU A 45 -3.72 -1.56 -18.43
N ALA A 46 -4.00 -1.69 -17.14
CA ALA A 46 -3.93 -2.95 -16.41
C ALA A 46 -4.95 -3.98 -16.95
N ALA A 47 -6.16 -3.56 -17.29
CA ALA A 47 -7.18 -4.43 -17.89
C ALA A 47 -6.74 -4.95 -19.26
N VAL A 48 -6.17 -4.07 -20.11
CA VAL A 48 -5.63 -4.46 -21.43
C VAL A 48 -4.47 -5.44 -21.27
N TYR A 49 -3.55 -5.19 -20.32
CA TYR A 49 -2.46 -6.12 -20.01
C TYR A 49 -3.00 -7.50 -19.54
N MET A 50 -4.01 -7.50 -18.68
CA MET A 50 -4.61 -8.74 -18.18
C MET A 50 -5.32 -9.51 -19.31
N LEU A 51 -5.96 -8.81 -20.25
CA LEU A 51 -6.54 -9.41 -21.44
C LEU A 51 -5.47 -9.98 -22.37
N ALA A 52 -4.37 -9.25 -22.60
CA ALA A 52 -3.24 -9.73 -23.38
C ALA A 52 -2.64 -11.02 -22.80
N ARG A 53 -2.56 -11.11 -21.47
CA ARG A 53 -2.09 -12.31 -20.78
C ARG A 53 -3.07 -13.49 -20.91
N GLN A 54 -4.38 -13.24 -20.82
CA GLN A 54 -5.41 -14.28 -20.99
C GLN A 54 -5.49 -14.81 -22.43
N LEU A 55 -5.26 -13.93 -23.41
CA LEU A 55 -5.18 -14.28 -24.83
C LEU A 55 -3.80 -14.81 -25.24
N GLU A 56 -2.89 -15.02 -24.29
CA GLU A 56 -1.52 -15.50 -24.51
C GLU A 56 -0.69 -14.64 -25.50
N LEU A 57 -0.99 -13.35 -25.62
CA LEU A 57 -0.26 -12.39 -26.46
C LEU A 57 1.09 -12.04 -25.83
N GLN A 58 2.08 -12.91 -26.02
CA GLN A 58 3.39 -12.82 -25.36
C GLN A 58 4.12 -11.50 -25.65
N LEU A 59 4.20 -11.07 -26.92
CA LEU A 59 4.87 -9.83 -27.31
C LEU A 59 4.21 -8.63 -26.65
N THR A 60 2.88 -8.55 -26.71
CA THR A 60 2.10 -7.49 -26.06
C THR A 60 2.36 -7.49 -24.55
N ALA A 61 2.25 -8.63 -23.88
CA ALA A 61 2.51 -8.72 -22.44
C ALA A 61 3.92 -8.26 -22.06
N TRP A 62 4.93 -8.61 -22.86
CA TRP A 62 6.32 -8.19 -22.64
C TRP A 62 6.51 -6.68 -22.84
N ILE A 63 5.93 -6.10 -23.89
CA ILE A 63 5.93 -4.65 -24.13
C ILE A 63 5.28 -3.91 -22.96
N PHE A 64 4.10 -4.36 -22.53
CA PHE A 64 3.39 -3.76 -21.40
C PHE A 64 4.21 -3.85 -20.11
N GLN A 65 4.92 -4.96 -19.87
CA GLN A 65 5.78 -5.10 -18.69
C GLN A 65 6.92 -4.06 -18.67
N GLY A 66 7.58 -3.83 -19.81
CA GLY A 66 8.57 -2.76 -19.94
C GLY A 66 7.95 -1.36 -19.79
N PHE A 67 6.78 -1.15 -20.39
CA PHE A 67 6.02 0.09 -20.26
C PHE A 67 5.66 0.41 -18.81
N PHE A 68 5.16 -0.58 -18.03
CA PHE A 68 4.83 -0.39 -16.61
C PHE A 68 6.05 0.02 -15.78
N ALA A 69 7.24 -0.49 -16.08
CA ALA A 69 8.46 -0.09 -15.39
C ALA A 69 8.79 1.39 -15.62
N ILE A 70 8.68 1.88 -16.85
CA ILE A 70 8.88 3.30 -17.19
C ILE A 70 7.76 4.17 -16.61
N LEU A 71 6.51 3.70 -16.71
CA LEU A 71 5.33 4.38 -16.17
C LEU A 71 5.47 4.65 -14.68
N LEU A 72 6.02 3.70 -13.90
CA LEU A 72 6.26 3.89 -12.47
C LEU A 72 7.17 5.10 -12.21
N ILE A 73 8.25 5.25 -12.98
CA ILE A 73 9.17 6.39 -12.86
C ILE A 73 8.45 7.70 -13.22
N ILE A 74 7.72 7.71 -14.34
CA ILE A 74 6.95 8.88 -14.79
C ILE A 74 5.93 9.30 -13.73
N ILE A 75 5.22 8.35 -13.13
CA ILE A 75 4.26 8.59 -12.04
C ILE A 75 4.98 9.27 -10.88
N VAL A 76 6.12 8.75 -10.41
CA VAL A 76 6.86 9.37 -9.29
C VAL A 76 7.28 10.81 -9.63
N VAL A 77 7.71 11.08 -10.85
CA VAL A 77 8.11 12.43 -11.30
C VAL A 77 6.91 13.37 -11.37
N ILE A 78 5.77 12.92 -11.92
CA ILE A 78 4.55 13.73 -12.02
C ILE A 78 3.99 14.02 -10.62
N PHE A 79 3.97 13.02 -9.74
CA PHE A 79 3.43 13.12 -8.38
C PHE A 79 4.50 13.53 -7.34
N GLN A 80 5.61 14.11 -7.77
CA GLN A 80 6.70 14.43 -6.86
C GLN A 80 6.27 15.47 -5.81
N GLU A 81 5.52 16.49 -6.22
CA GLU A 81 5.05 17.56 -5.34
C GLU A 81 4.09 17.00 -4.29
N GLU A 82 3.20 16.12 -4.71
CA GLU A 82 2.26 15.41 -3.87
C GLU A 82 2.93 14.54 -2.81
N LEU A 83 3.95 13.77 -3.19
CA LEU A 83 4.73 12.98 -2.24
C LEU A 83 5.41 13.88 -1.21
N ARG A 84 5.96 15.01 -1.66
CA ARG A 84 6.54 16.03 -0.77
C ARG A 84 5.51 16.58 0.22
N GLN A 85 4.29 16.89 -0.23
CA GLN A 85 3.22 17.38 0.64
C GLN A 85 2.89 16.39 1.76
N ILE A 86 2.89 15.08 1.47
CA ILE A 86 2.65 14.03 2.47
C ILE A 86 3.76 14.07 3.54
N PHE A 87 5.02 14.15 3.13
CA PHE A 87 6.15 14.23 4.08
C PHE A 87 6.12 15.50 4.92
N GLU A 88 5.78 16.65 4.31
CA GLU A 88 5.64 17.92 5.05
C GLU A 88 4.56 17.80 6.14
N ARG A 89 3.40 17.22 5.81
CA ARG A 89 2.30 17.03 6.76
C ARG A 89 2.67 16.09 7.90
N ILE A 90 3.40 15.00 7.61
CA ILE A 90 3.91 14.07 8.63
C ILE A 90 4.97 14.75 9.50
N ALA A 91 5.87 15.56 8.91
CA ALA A 91 6.89 16.29 9.65
C ALA A 91 6.27 17.30 10.63
N VAL A 92 5.21 18.01 10.22
CA VAL A 92 4.46 18.91 11.11
C VAL A 92 3.82 18.17 12.29
N TRP A 93 3.42 16.91 12.13
CA TRP A 93 2.90 16.08 13.22
C TRP A 93 4.00 15.56 14.16
N SER A 94 5.20 15.28 13.62
CA SER A 94 6.36 14.77 14.36
C SER A 94 7.10 15.85 15.17
N LEU A 95 7.20 17.06 14.62
CA LEU A 95 7.73 18.21 15.34
C LEU A 95 6.59 18.85 16.14
N GLY A 96 6.57 18.64 17.46
CA GLY A 96 5.61 19.18 18.42
C GLY A 96 5.59 20.71 18.56
N LYS A 97 5.59 21.47 17.44
CA LYS A 97 5.16 22.87 17.43
C LYS A 97 3.76 22.89 18.02
N LYS A 98 3.61 23.60 19.15
CA LYS A 98 2.32 23.87 19.79
C LYS A 98 1.33 24.21 18.68
N GLY A 99 0.33 23.35 18.49
CA GLY A 99 -0.65 23.51 17.44
C GLY A 99 -1.20 24.93 17.47
N PRO A 100 -1.55 25.50 16.32
CA PRO A 100 -2.02 26.87 16.29
C PRO A 100 -3.22 27.01 17.24
N ARG A 101 -3.32 28.18 17.88
CA ARG A 101 -4.36 28.48 18.84
C ARG A 101 -5.56 29.03 18.08
N PRO A 102 -6.79 28.68 18.50
CA PRO A 102 -7.97 29.29 17.93
C PRO A 102 -7.88 30.81 18.02
N LEU A 103 -8.36 31.49 16.98
CA LEU A 103 -8.67 32.91 17.07
C LEU A 103 -9.63 33.07 18.26
N ARG A 104 -9.26 33.92 19.22
CA ARG A 104 -10.16 34.24 20.34
C ARG A 104 -11.41 34.92 19.80
N SER A 105 -12.57 34.73 20.44
CA SER A 105 -13.84 35.34 19.97
C SER A 105 -13.68 36.85 19.71
N GLY A 106 -13.00 37.56 20.62
CA GLY A 106 -12.74 38.99 20.46
C GLY A 106 -11.88 39.36 19.24
N THR A 107 -11.02 38.47 18.75
CA THR A 107 -10.24 38.72 17.51
C THR A 107 -11.09 38.55 16.26
N ALA A 108 -12.02 37.58 16.26
CA ALA A 108 -12.98 37.40 15.19
C ALA A 108 -13.93 38.61 15.10
N ASP A 109 -14.40 39.11 16.24
CA ASP A 109 -15.25 40.31 16.31
C ASP A 109 -14.53 41.55 15.77
N ILE A 110 -13.26 41.76 16.15
CA ILE A 110 -12.41 42.84 15.62
C ILE A 110 -12.32 42.74 14.09
N LEU A 111 -12.07 41.54 13.56
CA LEU A 111 -11.92 41.32 12.13
C LEU A 111 -13.22 41.59 11.36
N ILE A 112 -14.36 41.10 11.85
CA ILE A 112 -15.68 41.34 11.25
C ILE A 112 -15.99 42.85 11.24
N LYS A 113 -15.73 43.54 12.35
CA LYS A 113 -15.95 44.98 12.46
C LYS A 113 -15.07 45.77 11.49
N CYS A 114 -13.77 45.47 11.40
CA CYS A 114 -12.88 46.10 10.42
C CYS A 114 -13.33 45.87 8.98
N LEU A 115 -13.75 44.65 8.64
CA LEU A 115 -14.22 44.32 7.30
C LEU A 115 -15.50 45.09 6.95
N ALA A 116 -16.41 45.27 7.91
CA ALA A 116 -17.60 46.10 7.73
C ALA A 116 -17.23 47.57 7.47
N ASP A 117 -16.27 48.11 8.22
CA ASP A 117 -15.79 49.48 8.04
C ASP A 117 -15.09 49.66 6.68
N PHE A 118 -14.26 48.70 6.26
CA PHE A 118 -13.64 48.71 4.93
C PHE A 118 -14.67 48.63 3.81
N ALA A 119 -15.67 47.76 3.94
CA ALA A 119 -16.77 47.64 2.98
C ALA A 119 -17.54 48.97 2.83
N LYS A 120 -17.90 49.59 3.96
CA LYS A 120 -18.62 50.87 4.00
C LYS A 120 -17.81 52.01 3.35
N ASN A 121 -16.51 52.03 3.58
CA ASN A 121 -15.61 53.06 3.05
C ASN A 121 -15.01 52.70 1.68
N ARG A 122 -15.38 51.55 1.10
CA ARG A 122 -14.82 51.00 -0.15
C ARG A 122 -13.29 50.88 -0.14
N ILE A 123 -12.74 50.47 0.99
CA ILE A 123 -11.32 50.19 1.14
C ILE A 123 -11.08 48.73 0.73
N GLY A 124 -10.23 48.52 -0.28
CA GLY A 124 -9.85 47.19 -0.75
C GLY A 124 -9.03 46.44 0.28
N ALA A 125 -9.46 45.23 0.65
CA ALA A 125 -8.75 44.40 1.62
C ALA A 125 -8.71 42.94 1.19
N LEU A 126 -7.62 42.26 1.54
CA LEU A 126 -7.43 40.83 1.30
C LEU A 126 -6.79 40.20 2.53
N ILE A 127 -7.59 39.47 3.31
CA ILE A 127 -7.16 38.85 4.57
C ILE A 127 -7.24 37.33 4.43
N VAL A 128 -6.16 36.65 4.77
CA VAL A 128 -6.02 35.19 4.68
C VAL A 128 -5.89 34.62 6.09
N LEU A 129 -6.85 33.80 6.49
CA LEU A 129 -6.75 32.99 7.71
C LEU A 129 -6.18 31.62 7.35
N ARG A 130 -5.11 31.23 8.04
CA ARG A 130 -4.44 29.95 7.79
C ARG A 130 -5.31 28.75 8.20
N GLY A 131 -5.46 27.82 7.26
CA GLY A 131 -6.07 26.51 7.47
C GLY A 131 -5.10 25.48 8.07
N ARG A 132 -5.22 24.22 7.68
CA ARG A 132 -4.30 23.13 8.06
C ARG A 132 -3.10 23.07 7.14
N ASP A 133 -3.27 23.47 5.88
CA ASP A 133 -2.19 23.43 4.90
C ASP A 133 -1.13 24.52 5.16
N PRO A 134 0.16 24.21 4.95
CA PRO A 134 1.21 25.22 4.90
C PRO A 134 0.95 26.20 3.74
N LEU A 135 0.90 27.50 4.03
CA LEU A 135 0.66 28.53 3.03
C LEU A 135 1.96 29.05 2.41
N GLU A 136 3.10 28.82 3.08
CA GLU A 136 4.40 29.38 2.74
C GLU A 136 4.87 29.02 1.32
N ARG A 137 4.43 27.89 0.78
CA ARG A 137 4.76 27.45 -0.59
C ARG A 137 3.93 28.11 -1.69
N HIS A 138 2.77 28.66 -1.34
CA HIS A 138 1.87 29.31 -2.29
C HIS A 138 2.06 30.83 -2.29
N ILE A 139 2.71 31.37 -1.26
CA ILE A 139 2.83 32.80 -1.05
C ILE A 139 4.21 33.27 -1.49
N MET A 140 4.26 34.38 -2.22
CA MET A 140 5.50 35.01 -2.62
C MET A 140 5.65 36.40 -1.97
N GLY A 141 6.86 36.74 -1.55
CA GLY A 141 7.18 38.05 -0.98
C GLY A 141 6.47 38.34 0.35
N GLY A 142 6.08 39.60 0.54
CA GLY A 142 5.49 40.13 1.78
C GLY A 142 6.50 40.38 2.90
N ILE A 143 6.07 41.21 3.85
CA ILE A 143 6.89 41.68 4.98
C ILE A 143 6.39 41.03 6.27
N GLU A 144 7.30 40.40 7.01
CA GLU A 144 6.99 39.82 8.33
C GLU A 144 6.73 40.92 9.36
N LEU A 145 5.70 40.72 10.17
CA LEU A 145 5.27 41.73 11.16
C LEU A 145 5.19 41.16 12.57
N GLY A 146 4.54 40.00 12.75
CA GLY A 146 4.31 39.41 14.07
C GLY A 146 3.42 40.23 15.01
N GLY A 147 2.70 41.23 14.50
CA GLY A 147 1.88 42.15 15.27
C GLY A 147 0.59 41.51 15.79
N LYS A 148 0.10 41.94 16.96
CA LYS A 148 -1.22 41.49 17.45
C LYS A 148 -2.32 42.10 16.58
N LEU A 149 -3.27 41.27 16.13
CA LEU A 149 -4.39 41.75 15.32
C LEU A 149 -5.19 42.78 16.11
N SER A 150 -5.41 43.95 15.50
CA SER A 150 -6.16 45.07 16.08
C SER A 150 -6.72 45.95 14.96
N GLU A 151 -7.79 46.69 15.26
CA GLU A 151 -8.42 47.59 14.29
C GLU A 151 -7.46 48.63 13.70
N PRO A 152 -6.65 49.35 14.52
CA PRO A 152 -5.74 50.36 13.98
C PRO A 152 -4.67 49.78 13.07
N LEU A 153 -4.21 48.55 13.36
CA LEU A 153 -3.18 47.90 12.57
C LEU A 153 -3.72 47.47 11.19
N LEU A 154 -4.92 46.88 11.14
CA LEU A 154 -5.54 46.52 9.87
C LEU A 154 -5.84 47.77 9.04
N ALA A 155 -6.36 48.82 9.66
CA ALA A 155 -6.63 50.09 8.99
C ALA A 155 -5.37 50.72 8.41
N SER A 156 -4.25 50.69 9.16
CA SER A 156 -2.96 51.21 8.68
C SER A 156 -2.35 50.39 7.53
N ILE A 157 -2.57 49.07 7.52
CA ILE A 157 -2.05 48.21 6.45
C ILE A 157 -2.84 48.41 5.16
N PHE A 158 -4.17 48.46 5.23
CA PHE A 158 -5.04 48.63 4.06
C PHE A 158 -5.30 50.09 3.69
N ASP A 159 -4.57 51.04 4.27
CA ASP A 159 -4.62 52.44 3.85
C ASP A 159 -4.12 52.57 2.39
N PRO A 160 -4.91 53.14 1.46
CA PRO A 160 -4.52 53.24 0.05
C PRO A 160 -3.23 54.02 -0.24
N HIS A 161 -2.74 54.82 0.71
CA HIS A 161 -1.49 55.58 0.59
C HIS A 161 -0.30 54.86 1.24
N SER A 162 -0.54 53.77 1.97
CA SER A 162 0.49 52.97 2.62
C SER A 162 1.08 51.91 1.67
N PRO A 163 2.39 51.67 1.60
CA PRO A 163 2.94 50.60 0.76
C PRO A 163 2.46 49.19 1.17
N GLY A 164 1.83 49.04 2.34
CA GLY A 164 1.32 47.75 2.83
C GLY A 164 -0.01 47.27 2.22
N HIS A 165 -0.75 48.13 1.51
CA HIS A 165 -2.11 47.80 1.03
C HIS A 165 -2.12 46.94 -0.24
N ASP A 166 -0.96 46.82 -0.91
CA ASP A 166 -0.81 46.02 -2.11
C ASP A 166 -0.43 44.57 -1.74
N GLY A 167 -1.44 43.71 -1.68
CA GLY A 167 -1.30 42.29 -1.39
C GLY A 167 -2.17 41.82 -0.23
N ALA A 168 -1.88 40.61 0.23
CA ALA A 168 -2.63 39.94 1.28
C ALA A 168 -2.01 40.13 2.66
N VAL A 169 -2.88 40.13 3.67
CA VAL A 169 -2.52 40.02 5.09
C VAL A 169 -2.76 38.59 5.56
N LEU A 170 -1.74 37.97 6.14
CA LEU A 170 -1.85 36.64 6.73
C LEU A 170 -2.07 36.75 8.23
N VAL A 171 -3.10 36.03 8.70
CA VAL A 171 -3.44 35.98 10.12
C VAL A 171 -3.24 34.56 10.65
N GLU A 172 -2.44 34.47 11.72
CA GLU A 172 -2.14 33.24 12.44
C GLU A 172 -2.13 33.50 13.94
N ASN A 173 -2.81 32.68 14.74
CA ASN A 173 -2.75 32.74 16.21
C ASN A 173 -3.03 34.12 16.82
N ASP A 174 -4.12 34.80 16.42
CA ASP A 174 -4.45 36.18 16.82
C ASP A 174 -3.43 37.26 16.39
N ARG A 175 -2.52 36.93 15.47
CA ARG A 175 -1.46 37.83 15.00
C ARG A 175 -1.45 37.95 13.49
N ILE A 176 -1.02 39.10 13.02
CA ILE A 176 -0.65 39.30 11.62
C ILE A 176 0.78 38.78 11.45
N SER A 177 0.93 37.65 10.78
CA SER A 177 2.26 37.06 10.53
C SER A 177 2.99 37.83 9.43
N ARG A 178 2.28 38.17 8.35
CA ARG A 178 2.83 38.83 7.15
C ARG A 178 1.79 39.77 6.53
N PHE A 179 2.25 40.84 5.89
CA PHE A 179 1.42 41.72 5.03
C PHE A 179 2.10 41.94 3.67
N ALA A 180 1.39 42.56 2.71
CA ALA A 180 1.84 42.72 1.32
C ALA A 180 2.26 41.40 0.66
N ALA A 181 1.61 40.29 1.03
CA ALA A 181 1.91 38.97 0.51
C ALA A 181 1.26 38.76 -0.87
N HIS A 182 2.02 38.29 -1.86
CA HIS A 182 1.49 37.99 -3.17
C HIS A 182 0.94 36.57 -3.21
N LEU A 183 -0.33 36.44 -3.58
CA LEU A 183 -1.04 35.17 -3.71
C LEU A 183 -1.13 34.74 -5.19
N PRO A 184 -1.27 33.44 -5.46
CA PRO A 184 -1.51 32.96 -6.82
C PRO A 184 -2.87 33.42 -7.32
N LEU A 185 -2.97 33.74 -8.60
CA LEU A 185 -4.22 34.17 -9.23
C LEU A 185 -4.95 32.97 -9.86
N SER A 186 -6.24 32.83 -9.56
CA SER A 186 -7.11 31.86 -10.24
C SER A 186 -7.31 32.23 -11.71
N LYS A 187 -7.50 31.21 -12.54
CA LYS A 187 -7.85 31.31 -13.97
C LYS A 187 -9.31 30.91 -14.24
N ASP A 188 -10.12 30.74 -13.20
CA ASP A 188 -11.54 30.41 -13.34
C ASP A 188 -12.35 31.66 -13.73
N PHE A 189 -12.43 31.92 -15.03
CA PHE A 189 -13.16 33.06 -15.58
C PHE A 189 -14.66 33.04 -15.25
N TYR A 190 -15.25 31.89 -14.95
CA TYR A 190 -16.68 31.80 -14.63
C TYR A 190 -16.96 32.47 -13.29
N GLN A 191 -16.15 32.16 -12.28
CA GLN A 191 -16.26 32.79 -10.95
C GLN A 191 -15.72 34.23 -10.94
N LEU A 192 -14.80 34.55 -11.86
CA LEU A 192 -14.12 35.84 -11.90
C LEU A 192 -14.76 36.91 -12.80
N ALA A 193 -15.84 36.59 -13.52
CA ALA A 193 -16.43 37.43 -14.57
C ALA A 193 -16.79 38.87 -14.17
N ARG A 194 -16.83 39.21 -12.87
CA ARG A 194 -17.24 40.53 -12.36
C ARG A 194 -16.41 41.04 -11.18
N VAL A 195 -15.19 40.53 -10.98
CA VAL A 195 -14.39 40.84 -9.78
C VAL A 195 -12.95 41.22 -10.13
N GLY A 196 -12.31 41.98 -9.23
CA GLY A 196 -10.95 42.47 -9.41
C GLY A 196 -9.85 41.47 -9.00
N THR A 197 -8.59 41.90 -9.13
CA THR A 197 -7.39 41.08 -8.89
C THR A 197 -7.30 40.49 -7.48
N ARG A 198 -7.75 41.20 -6.44
CA ARG A 198 -7.81 40.67 -5.06
C ARG A 198 -8.74 39.46 -4.92
N HIS A 199 -9.81 39.39 -5.71
CA HIS A 199 -10.71 38.24 -5.72
C HIS A 199 -10.06 37.06 -6.45
N SER A 200 -9.39 37.32 -7.57
CA SER A 200 -8.60 36.32 -8.29
C SER A 200 -7.50 35.73 -7.41
N ALA A 201 -6.84 36.56 -6.61
CA ALA A 201 -5.83 36.18 -5.63
C ALA A 201 -6.40 35.30 -4.50
N ALA A 202 -7.53 35.70 -3.92
CA ALA A 202 -8.21 34.91 -2.90
C ALA A 202 -8.67 33.54 -3.43
N LEU A 203 -9.27 33.52 -4.62
CA LEU A 203 -9.73 32.30 -5.26
C LEU A 203 -8.55 31.38 -5.61
N GLY A 204 -7.46 31.94 -6.14
CA GLY A 204 -6.27 31.15 -6.49
C GLY A 204 -5.61 30.51 -5.27
N LEU A 205 -5.58 31.19 -4.12
CA LEU A 205 -5.10 30.56 -2.88
C LEU A 205 -6.07 29.49 -2.37
N ALA A 206 -7.38 29.73 -2.45
CA ALA A 206 -8.41 28.79 -2.01
C ALA A 206 -8.54 27.54 -2.91
N GLU A 207 -8.04 27.58 -4.15
CA GLU A 207 -7.93 26.41 -5.03
C GLU A 207 -6.77 25.48 -4.64
N LEU A 208 -5.73 26.03 -3.99
CA LEU A 208 -4.49 25.33 -3.68
C LEU A 208 -4.33 24.96 -2.20
N SER A 209 -5.20 25.48 -1.33
CA SER A 209 -5.12 25.29 0.11
C SER A 209 -6.49 25.39 0.78
N ASP A 210 -6.58 24.87 2.00
CA ASP A 210 -7.77 25.01 2.87
C ASP A 210 -7.85 26.37 3.61
N ALA A 211 -7.20 27.42 3.08
CA ALA A 211 -7.23 28.75 3.67
C ALA A 211 -8.61 29.41 3.55
N PHE A 212 -8.97 30.22 4.55
CA PHE A 212 -10.17 31.07 4.52
C PHE A 212 -9.78 32.48 4.11
N CYS A 213 -10.06 32.83 2.86
CA CYS A 213 -9.66 34.12 2.29
C CYS A 213 -10.85 35.07 2.24
N ILE A 214 -10.72 36.24 2.84
CA ILE A 214 -11.76 37.27 2.89
C ILE A 214 -11.29 38.45 2.05
N VAL A 215 -12.16 38.93 1.17
CA VAL A 215 -11.89 40.02 0.24
C VAL A 215 -12.93 41.11 0.40
N VAL A 216 -12.49 42.36 0.39
CA VAL A 216 -13.36 43.54 0.28
C VAL A 216 -13.08 44.21 -1.06
N SER A 217 -14.14 44.43 -1.85
CA SER A 217 -14.05 45.14 -3.14
C SER A 217 -13.84 46.64 -2.92
N GLU A 218 -12.77 47.19 -3.50
CA GLU A 218 -12.54 48.65 -3.53
C GLU A 218 -13.52 49.39 -4.46
N GLU A 219 -14.11 48.69 -5.43
CA GLU A 219 -15.08 49.29 -6.36
C GLU A 219 -16.50 49.29 -5.78
N ARG A 220 -16.92 48.15 -5.24
CA ARG A 220 -18.31 47.90 -4.84
C ARG A 220 -18.53 47.97 -3.33
N GLY A 221 -17.47 47.88 -2.52
CA GLY A 221 -17.61 47.73 -1.07
C GLY A 221 -18.26 46.41 -0.66
N THR A 222 -18.30 45.40 -1.53
CA THR A 222 -18.85 44.08 -1.22
C THR A 222 -17.79 43.20 -0.57
N ILE A 223 -18.21 42.38 0.39
CA ILE A 223 -17.35 41.40 1.06
C ILE A 223 -17.57 40.05 0.36
N SER A 224 -16.48 39.37 0.00
CA SER A 224 -16.52 38.01 -0.54
C SER A 224 -15.58 37.11 0.26
N VAL A 225 -15.91 35.81 0.30
CA VAL A 225 -15.07 34.77 0.89
C VAL A 225 -14.70 33.75 -0.19
N ALA A 226 -13.42 33.43 -0.30
CA ALA A 226 -12.92 32.32 -1.10
C ALA A 226 -12.47 31.17 -0.20
N ARG A 227 -13.06 29.99 -0.42
CA ARG A 227 -12.77 28.76 0.31
C ARG A 227 -13.10 27.55 -0.56
N ASP A 228 -12.28 26.50 -0.49
CA ASP A 228 -12.48 25.23 -1.21
C ASP A 228 -12.72 25.44 -2.72
N GLY A 229 -11.91 26.31 -3.34
CA GLY A 229 -11.99 26.67 -4.75
C GLY A 229 -13.29 27.40 -5.16
N LYS A 230 -14.06 27.93 -4.21
CA LYS A 230 -15.30 28.67 -4.48
C LYS A 230 -15.23 30.09 -3.92
N LEU A 231 -15.58 31.06 -4.76
CA LEU A 231 -15.76 32.46 -4.35
C LEU A 231 -17.25 32.72 -4.09
N ARG A 232 -17.58 33.20 -2.89
CA ARG A 232 -18.96 33.52 -2.48
C ARG A 232 -19.03 34.93 -1.94
N GLU A 233 -19.93 35.73 -2.51
CA GLU A 233 -20.26 37.04 -1.97
C GLU A 233 -21.07 36.89 -0.67
N VAL A 234 -20.74 37.71 0.32
CA VAL A 234 -21.39 37.74 1.63
C VAL A 234 -22.55 38.73 1.56
N THR A 235 -23.76 38.27 1.89
CA THR A 235 -24.96 39.12 1.90
C THR A 235 -25.08 39.97 3.16
N ASN A 236 -24.66 39.45 4.32
CA ASN A 236 -24.72 40.15 5.60
C ASN A 236 -23.59 39.75 6.56
N LEU A 237 -23.33 40.59 7.57
CA LEU A 237 -22.24 40.35 8.53
C LEU A 237 -22.49 39.11 9.40
N GLN A 238 -23.75 38.76 9.66
CA GLN A 238 -24.10 37.54 10.39
C GLN A 238 -23.65 36.28 9.64
N GLN A 239 -23.79 36.26 8.31
CA GLN A 239 -23.35 35.17 7.45
C GLN A 239 -21.82 35.06 7.44
N LEU A 240 -21.11 36.19 7.37
CA LEU A 240 -19.65 36.20 7.49
C LEU A 240 -19.20 35.64 8.85
N GLY A 241 -19.84 36.07 9.94
CA GLY A 241 -19.58 35.56 11.28
C GLY A 241 -19.80 34.06 11.39
N ALA A 242 -20.93 33.56 10.87
CA ALA A 242 -21.23 32.13 10.84
C ALA A 242 -20.18 31.33 10.03
N TRP A 243 -19.81 31.78 8.83
CA TRP A 243 -18.80 31.11 8.02
C TRP A 243 -17.41 31.13 8.66
N LEU A 244 -17.06 32.22 9.33
CA LEU A 244 -15.82 32.34 10.08
C LEU A 244 -15.81 31.38 11.29
N GLU A 245 -16.93 31.31 12.03
CA GLU A 245 -17.07 30.41 13.16
C GLU A 245 -17.00 28.94 12.71
N ASP A 246 -17.70 28.56 11.64
CA ASP A 246 -17.64 27.23 11.04
C ASP A 246 -16.20 26.86 10.64
N PHE A 247 -15.46 27.78 10.01
CA PHE A 247 -14.05 27.59 9.67
C PHE A 247 -13.18 27.38 10.92
N LEU A 248 -13.38 28.18 11.96
CA LEU A 248 -12.62 28.07 13.21
C LEU A 248 -12.92 26.77 13.95
N GLN A 249 -14.17 26.33 13.98
CA GLN A 249 -14.57 25.07 14.60
C GLN A 249 -14.01 23.85 13.84
N GLU A 250 -14.01 23.88 12.51
CA GLU A 250 -13.38 22.82 11.71
C GLU A 250 -11.87 22.76 11.94
N ARG A 251 -11.23 23.93 12.10
CA ARG A 251 -9.78 24.04 12.30
C ARG A 251 -9.33 23.68 13.70
N TYR A 252 -10.14 24.00 14.71
CA TYR A 252 -9.88 23.81 16.14
C TYR A 252 -11.08 23.13 16.79
N PRO A 253 -11.32 21.84 16.49
CA PRO A 253 -12.43 21.12 17.10
C PRO A 253 -12.28 21.12 18.62
N SER A 254 -13.27 21.67 19.31
CA SER A 254 -13.39 21.55 20.75
C SER A 254 -13.40 20.07 21.13
N PRO A 255 -12.64 19.63 22.14
CA PRO A 255 -12.54 18.22 22.50
C PRO A 255 -13.81 17.73 23.22
N ASP A 256 -14.93 17.61 22.50
CA ASP A 256 -16.14 16.98 23.00
C ASP A 256 -16.13 15.48 22.66
N ARG A 257 -15.70 14.67 23.63
CA ARG A 257 -15.30 13.26 23.47
C ARG A 257 -16.44 12.30 23.08
N GLY A 258 -17.72 12.73 23.10
CA GLY A 258 -18.87 11.83 22.99
C GLY A 258 -19.51 11.67 21.60
N ARG A 259 -19.42 12.67 20.71
CA ARG A 259 -20.12 12.69 19.41
C ARG A 259 -19.23 12.38 18.19
N MET A 260 -17.92 12.34 18.40
CA MET A 260 -16.89 12.28 17.34
C MET A 260 -16.87 10.95 16.57
N SER A 261 -17.18 9.82 17.23
CA SER A 261 -17.13 8.49 16.60
C SER A 261 -18.25 8.27 15.56
N VAL A 262 -19.48 8.75 15.84
CA VAL A 262 -20.63 8.53 14.94
C VAL A 262 -20.55 9.43 13.69
N GLN A 263 -20.03 10.65 13.85
CA GLN A 263 -19.90 11.63 12.76
C GLN A 263 -18.75 11.26 11.81
N LEU A 264 -17.61 10.84 12.36
CA LEU A 264 -16.48 10.32 11.58
C LEU A 264 -16.85 9.06 10.81
N LEU A 265 -17.74 8.19 11.30
CA LEU A 265 -18.21 7.05 10.50
C LEU A 265 -19.10 7.50 9.34
N ARG A 266 -19.92 8.53 9.51
CA ARG A 266 -20.96 8.92 8.54
C ARG A 266 -20.43 9.76 7.37
N GLU A 267 -19.35 10.52 7.55
CA GLU A 267 -18.67 11.23 6.46
C GLU A 267 -17.92 10.26 5.54
N ASN A 268 -18.05 10.45 4.22
CA ASN A 268 -17.33 9.70 3.19
C ASN A 268 -17.49 8.17 3.29
N TRP A 269 -18.70 7.70 3.62
CA TRP A 269 -18.97 6.27 3.82
C TRP A 269 -18.87 5.45 2.52
N VAL A 270 -19.12 6.08 1.37
CA VAL A 270 -18.95 5.45 0.05
C VAL A 270 -17.48 5.12 -0.21
N GLU A 271 -16.57 6.03 0.12
CA GLU A 271 -15.12 5.85 -0.02
C GLU A 271 -14.61 4.75 0.91
N LYS A 272 -15.15 4.68 2.13
CA LYS A 272 -14.84 3.60 3.08
C LYS A 272 -15.33 2.25 2.58
N ALA A 273 -16.53 2.19 2.00
CA ALA A 273 -17.07 0.97 1.42
C ALA A 273 -16.25 0.51 0.20
N ILE A 274 -15.87 1.43 -0.69
CA ILE A 274 -15.04 1.12 -1.87
C ILE A 274 -13.64 0.65 -1.44
N SER A 275 -12.98 1.34 -0.52
CA SER A 275 -11.66 0.94 -0.02
C SER A 275 -11.68 -0.41 0.70
N LEU A 276 -12.71 -0.68 1.51
CA LEU A 276 -12.89 -1.99 2.15
C LEU A 276 -13.11 -3.09 1.11
N CYS A 277 -13.99 -2.86 0.13
CA CYS A 277 -14.25 -3.81 -0.95
C CYS A 277 -12.97 -4.10 -1.76
N LEU A 278 -12.23 -3.06 -2.15
CA LEU A 278 -10.98 -3.19 -2.89
C LEU A 278 -9.93 -3.95 -2.07
N THR A 279 -9.85 -3.69 -0.77
CA THR A 279 -8.95 -4.42 0.13
C THR A 279 -9.31 -5.90 0.21
N LEU A 280 -10.59 -6.23 0.34
CA LEU A 280 -11.04 -7.62 0.37
C LEU A 280 -10.76 -8.35 -0.95
N VAL A 281 -10.92 -7.68 -2.09
CA VAL A 281 -10.57 -8.21 -3.42
C VAL A 281 -9.06 -8.47 -3.52
N LEU A 282 -8.23 -7.51 -3.11
CA LEU A 282 -6.77 -7.68 -3.08
C LEU A 282 -6.35 -8.81 -2.14
N TRP A 283 -6.91 -8.86 -0.93
CA TRP A 283 -6.62 -9.92 0.02
C TRP A 283 -6.97 -11.29 -0.56
N TYR A 284 -8.16 -11.44 -1.14
CA TYR A 284 -8.61 -12.67 -1.78
C TYR A 284 -7.71 -13.09 -2.95
N ALA A 285 -7.25 -12.12 -3.77
CA ALA A 285 -6.43 -12.41 -4.93
C ALA A 285 -4.99 -12.82 -4.56
N PHE A 286 -4.40 -12.22 -3.53
CA PHE A 286 -2.96 -12.34 -3.25
C PHE A 286 -2.61 -13.20 -2.02
N VAL A 287 -3.44 -13.22 -0.97
CA VAL A 287 -3.09 -13.86 0.32
C VAL A 287 -3.27 -15.39 0.33
N PRO A 288 -4.32 -15.99 -0.23
CA PRO A 288 -4.48 -17.45 -0.24
C PRO A 288 -3.31 -18.19 -0.91
N GLY A 289 -2.60 -17.53 -1.85
CA GLY A 289 -1.46 -18.09 -2.55
C GLY A 289 -0.12 -18.02 -1.81
N SER A 290 0.00 -17.19 -0.75
CA SER A 290 1.26 -16.93 -0.05
C SER A 290 1.45 -17.75 1.24
N LYS A 291 0.38 -18.34 1.80
CA LYS A 291 0.49 -19.18 3.00
C LYS A 291 1.29 -20.46 2.69
N ILE A 292 2.43 -20.60 3.38
CA ILE A 292 3.32 -21.77 3.28
C ILE A 292 2.61 -22.94 3.97
N ALA A 293 2.32 -24.00 3.23
CA ALA A 293 1.75 -25.23 3.78
C ALA A 293 2.87 -26.22 4.13
N LYS A 294 2.67 -26.95 5.23
CA LYS A 294 3.46 -28.13 5.57
C LYS A 294 2.66 -29.37 5.20
N VAL A 295 3.20 -30.22 4.32
CA VAL A 295 2.54 -31.46 3.89
C VAL A 295 3.48 -32.63 4.15
N THR A 296 3.01 -33.63 4.90
CA THR A 296 3.75 -34.87 5.17
C THR A 296 3.38 -35.93 4.15
N TYR A 297 4.36 -36.37 3.35
CA TYR A 297 4.21 -37.50 2.44
C TYR A 297 4.82 -38.77 3.06
N ARG A 298 4.18 -39.91 2.81
CA ARG A 298 4.74 -41.23 3.08
C ARG A 298 5.42 -41.71 1.80
N ILE A 299 6.75 -41.80 1.81
CA ILE A 299 7.52 -42.16 0.63
C ILE A 299 8.02 -43.60 0.80
N PRO A 300 7.74 -44.52 -0.14
CA PRO A 300 8.30 -45.87 -0.12
C PRO A 300 9.80 -45.83 -0.43
N ILE A 301 10.57 -46.68 0.24
CA ILE A 301 12.03 -46.76 0.06
C ILE A 301 12.34 -47.66 -1.15
N THR A 302 13.05 -47.12 -2.14
CA THR A 302 13.53 -47.90 -3.30
C THR A 302 15.04 -48.03 -3.23
N VAL A 303 15.54 -49.26 -3.34
CA VAL A 303 16.98 -49.57 -3.30
C VAL A 303 17.53 -49.54 -4.74
N GLU A 304 18.56 -48.75 -5.00
CA GLU A 304 19.32 -48.75 -6.26
C GLU A 304 20.72 -49.37 -6.04
N ASN A 305 21.32 -49.92 -7.11
CA ASN A 305 22.65 -50.56 -7.14
C ASN A 305 22.85 -51.81 -6.25
N LEU A 306 21.92 -52.77 -6.31
CA LEU A 306 22.11 -54.07 -5.66
C LEU A 306 23.04 -54.99 -6.50
N PRO A 307 24.15 -55.51 -5.95
CA PRO A 307 25.00 -56.48 -6.66
C PRO A 307 24.23 -57.77 -6.95
N SER A 308 24.46 -58.41 -8.10
CA SER A 308 23.69 -59.55 -8.63
C SER A 308 23.73 -60.86 -7.81
N ASN A 309 24.34 -60.86 -6.63
CA ASN A 309 24.52 -62.01 -5.74
C ASN A 309 23.76 -61.88 -4.39
N LEU A 310 22.90 -60.86 -4.22
CA LEU A 310 22.24 -60.52 -2.96
C LEU A 310 20.74 -60.24 -3.16
N VAL A 311 19.90 -60.63 -2.19
CA VAL A 311 18.46 -60.29 -2.12
C VAL A 311 18.17 -59.56 -0.81
N VAL A 312 17.32 -58.53 -0.88
CA VAL A 312 16.83 -57.80 0.30
C VAL A 312 15.85 -58.69 1.07
N ASP A 313 16.18 -58.99 2.34
CA ASP A 313 15.37 -59.90 3.20
C ASP A 313 14.28 -59.12 3.95
N LYS A 314 14.65 -58.02 4.61
CA LYS A 314 13.72 -57.12 5.33
C LYS A 314 14.23 -55.67 5.31
N ILE A 315 13.34 -54.73 5.00
CA ILE A 315 13.53 -53.28 5.13
C ILE A 315 12.68 -52.82 6.31
N GLN A 316 13.30 -52.22 7.34
CA GLN A 316 12.55 -51.74 8.50
C GLN A 316 12.98 -50.31 8.88
N PRO A 317 12.06 -49.32 8.85
CA PRO A 317 10.67 -49.37 8.35
C PRO A 317 10.55 -49.32 6.81
N PRO A 318 9.42 -49.77 6.21
CA PRO A 318 9.21 -49.80 4.75
C PRO A 318 8.92 -48.41 4.12
N GLU A 319 8.60 -47.42 4.95
CA GLU A 319 8.23 -46.07 4.52
C GLU A 319 8.97 -45.01 5.36
N VAL A 320 9.34 -43.89 4.74
CA VAL A 320 9.84 -42.70 5.42
C VAL A 320 8.77 -41.60 5.34
N LYS A 321 8.48 -40.97 6.47
CA LYS A 321 7.64 -39.77 6.50
C LYS A 321 8.53 -38.55 6.28
N ALA A 322 8.31 -37.84 5.18
CA ALA A 322 8.99 -36.59 4.88
C ALA A 322 7.97 -35.44 4.89
N THR A 323 8.20 -34.45 5.76
CA THR A 323 7.42 -33.21 5.79
C THR A 323 8.10 -32.19 4.89
N PHE A 324 7.36 -31.68 3.91
CA PHE A 324 7.82 -30.63 3.01
C PHE A 324 7.13 -29.31 3.31
N THR A 325 7.87 -28.21 3.22
CA THR A 325 7.42 -26.83 3.44
C THR A 325 7.50 -26.07 2.12
N GLY A 326 6.42 -25.39 1.72
CA GLY A 326 6.41 -24.58 0.49
C GLY A 326 5.08 -23.82 0.25
N PRO A 327 5.01 -22.95 -0.78
CA PRO A 327 3.76 -22.27 -1.13
C PRO A 327 2.68 -23.29 -1.51
N ARG A 328 1.43 -23.14 -1.04
CA ARG A 328 0.32 -24.09 -1.34
C ARG A 328 0.24 -24.49 -2.82
N ARG A 329 0.45 -23.55 -3.75
CA ARG A 329 0.43 -23.77 -5.22
C ARG A 329 1.51 -24.76 -5.70
N ALA A 330 2.66 -24.83 -5.03
CA ALA A 330 3.75 -25.74 -5.39
C ALA A 330 3.39 -27.21 -5.12
N PHE A 331 2.59 -27.49 -4.09
CA PHE A 331 2.09 -28.84 -3.81
C PHE A 331 1.06 -29.30 -4.85
N TYR A 332 0.19 -28.41 -5.32
CA TYR A 332 -0.80 -28.74 -6.37
C TYR A 332 -0.18 -29.04 -7.73
N LEU A 333 0.96 -28.40 -8.07
CA LEU A 333 1.66 -28.60 -9.34
C LEU A 333 2.68 -29.74 -9.29
N SER A 334 2.96 -30.32 -8.12
CA SER A 334 3.94 -31.39 -7.94
C SER A 334 3.30 -32.76 -8.17
N ASP A 335 3.74 -33.46 -9.22
CA ASP A 335 3.31 -34.83 -9.50
C ASP A 335 3.89 -35.79 -8.44
N HIS A 336 3.01 -36.37 -7.63
CA HIS A 336 3.35 -37.13 -6.42
C HIS A 336 4.15 -38.42 -6.73
N ARG A 337 4.24 -38.82 -8.00
CA ARG A 337 5.00 -40.00 -8.46
C ARG A 337 6.51 -39.77 -8.60
N LYS A 338 6.97 -38.52 -8.49
CA LYS A 338 8.40 -38.16 -8.64
C LYS A 338 9.17 -38.04 -7.33
N LEU A 339 8.50 -38.17 -6.18
CA LEU A 339 9.15 -38.19 -4.87
C LEU A 339 9.74 -39.59 -4.64
N LYS A 340 11.07 -39.72 -4.77
CA LYS A 340 11.81 -40.96 -4.51
C LYS A 340 12.91 -40.69 -3.48
N VAL A 341 13.02 -41.57 -2.48
CA VAL A 341 14.16 -41.63 -1.57
C VAL A 341 15.07 -42.74 -2.07
N THR A 342 16.25 -42.37 -2.57
CA THR A 342 17.23 -43.33 -3.08
C THR A 342 18.27 -43.59 -1.99
N VAL A 343 18.51 -44.87 -1.68
CA VAL A 343 19.59 -45.28 -0.78
C VAL A 343 20.61 -46.06 -1.61
N ASP A 344 21.83 -45.53 -1.72
CA ASP A 344 22.92 -46.18 -2.46
C ASP A 344 23.48 -47.35 -1.65
N THR A 345 23.46 -48.55 -2.22
CA THR A 345 23.88 -49.80 -1.56
C THR A 345 25.19 -50.40 -2.08
N SER A 346 25.95 -49.68 -2.92
CA SER A 346 27.23 -50.15 -3.48
C SER A 346 28.27 -50.71 -2.48
N PRO A 347 28.34 -50.32 -1.19
CA PRO A 347 29.29 -50.93 -0.24
C PRO A 347 28.75 -52.16 0.54
N ALA A 348 27.59 -52.73 0.20
CA ALA A 348 26.94 -53.77 1.00
C ALA A 348 27.64 -55.15 0.91
N ALA A 349 28.28 -55.56 2.01
CA ALA A 349 28.63 -56.96 2.30
C ALA A 349 27.50 -57.61 3.13
N SER A 350 27.35 -58.94 3.07
CA SER A 350 26.27 -59.69 3.76
C SER A 350 26.20 -59.36 5.26
N GLY A 351 25.01 -59.02 5.76
CA GLY A 351 24.77 -58.64 7.15
C GLY A 351 23.67 -57.58 7.32
N GLN A 352 23.41 -57.17 8.57
CA GLN A 352 22.55 -56.03 8.91
C GLN A 352 23.36 -54.74 8.89
N ARG A 353 22.91 -53.73 8.13
CA ARG A 353 23.50 -52.38 8.17
C ARG A 353 22.45 -51.30 8.32
N THR A 354 22.75 -50.34 9.18
CA THR A 354 21.96 -49.13 9.40
C THR A 354 22.51 -48.00 8.53
N PHE A 355 21.69 -47.47 7.64
CA PHE A 355 22.00 -46.32 6.79
C PHE A 355 21.35 -45.08 7.38
N ARG A 356 22.09 -43.97 7.46
CA ARG A 356 21.57 -42.66 7.86
C ARG A 356 21.04 -41.96 6.60
N ILE A 357 19.78 -41.52 6.63
CA ILE A 357 19.17 -40.78 5.53
C ILE A 357 19.45 -39.29 5.76
N LEU A 358 20.19 -38.66 4.85
CA LEU A 358 20.43 -37.22 4.84
C LEU A 358 19.50 -36.54 3.82
N GLU A 359 19.20 -35.25 4.02
CA GLU A 359 18.33 -34.43 3.15
C GLU A 359 18.70 -34.47 1.66
N GLN A 360 19.99 -34.67 1.37
CA GLN A 360 20.55 -34.77 0.02
C GLN A 360 20.14 -36.05 -0.75
N ASN A 361 19.60 -37.07 -0.07
CA ASN A 361 19.18 -38.34 -0.67
C ASN A 361 17.71 -38.34 -1.12
N VAL A 362 17.01 -37.21 -0.98
CA VAL A 362 15.59 -37.05 -1.32
C VAL A 362 15.46 -36.28 -2.64
N GLN A 363 15.04 -36.95 -3.72
CA GLN A 363 14.75 -36.27 -4.98
C GLN A 363 13.46 -35.45 -4.86
N ARG A 364 13.55 -34.13 -5.03
CA ARG A 364 12.43 -33.18 -4.85
C ARG A 364 12.24 -32.22 -6.04
N PRO A 365 10.99 -31.82 -6.37
CA PRO A 365 10.70 -30.74 -7.32
C PRO A 365 11.26 -29.38 -6.85
N ARG A 366 11.50 -28.46 -7.80
CA ARG A 366 11.94 -27.09 -7.50
C ARG A 366 10.88 -26.34 -6.69
N GLY A 367 11.26 -25.72 -5.56
CA GLY A 367 10.39 -24.87 -4.74
C GLY A 367 9.82 -25.49 -3.46
N LEU A 368 10.22 -26.72 -3.11
CA LEU A 368 9.88 -27.38 -1.84
C LEU A 368 11.13 -27.56 -0.97
N THR A 369 11.06 -27.20 0.31
CA THR A 369 12.11 -27.51 1.30
C THR A 369 11.69 -28.70 2.16
N VAL A 370 12.65 -29.51 2.60
CA VAL A 370 12.38 -30.61 3.55
C VAL A 370 12.47 -29.99 4.94
N ASP A 371 11.43 -30.18 5.74
CA ASP A 371 11.30 -29.62 7.09
C ASP A 371 11.70 -30.67 8.14
N GLU A 372 11.17 -31.89 8.01
CA GLU A 372 11.43 -32.99 8.93
C GLU A 372 11.43 -34.35 8.19
N LEU A 373 12.36 -35.23 8.57
CA LEU A 373 12.51 -36.60 8.07
C LEU A 373 12.46 -37.60 9.23
N THR A 374 11.39 -38.42 9.27
CA THR A 374 11.21 -39.42 10.32
C THR A 374 11.01 -40.83 9.71
N PRO A 375 11.83 -41.84 10.05
CA PRO A 375 13.06 -41.80 10.86
C PRO A 375 14.32 -41.44 10.04
N THR A 376 15.35 -40.93 10.72
CA THR A 376 16.65 -40.55 10.13
C THR A 376 17.58 -41.74 9.89
N THR A 377 17.19 -42.94 10.31
CA THR A 377 17.96 -44.19 10.15
C THR A 377 17.06 -45.30 9.60
N VAL A 378 17.56 -46.05 8.62
CA VAL A 378 16.90 -47.22 8.05
C VAL A 378 17.85 -48.40 8.12
N THR A 379 17.39 -49.52 8.66
CA THR A 379 18.18 -50.76 8.72
C THR A 379 17.77 -51.69 7.59
N ILE A 380 18.72 -52.05 6.74
CA ILE A 380 18.52 -52.95 5.59
C ILE A 380 19.24 -54.26 5.90
N SER A 381 18.51 -55.38 5.87
CA SER A 381 19.07 -56.72 6.02
C SER A 381 19.20 -57.38 4.65
N VAL A 382 20.41 -57.81 4.28
CA VAL A 382 20.70 -58.39 2.95
C VAL A 382 21.23 -59.81 3.10
N LYS A 383 20.61 -60.78 2.41
CA LYS A 383 21.03 -62.20 2.37
C LYS A 383 21.63 -62.57 1.02
N LYS A 384 22.59 -63.49 1.03
CA LYS A 384 23.23 -64.06 -0.18
C LYS A 384 22.26 -65.02 -0.86
N LEU A 385 22.15 -64.98 -2.19
CA LEU A 385 21.34 -65.96 -2.95
C LEU A 385 21.79 -67.39 -2.61
N PRO A 386 20.88 -68.34 -2.34
CA PRO A 386 21.24 -69.76 -2.25
C PRO A 386 21.81 -70.20 -3.61
N GLN A 387 23.06 -70.68 -3.63
CA GLN A 387 23.62 -71.31 -4.83
C GLN A 387 23.01 -72.70 -4.98
N GLU A 388 22.25 -72.89 -6.06
CA GLU A 388 21.80 -74.19 -6.53
C GLU A 388 23.03 -74.99 -7.00
N SER A 389 23.40 -76.03 -6.24
CA SER A 389 24.54 -76.89 -6.51
C SER A 389 24.29 -77.74 -7.75
N LYS A 390 24.94 -77.43 -8.87
CA LYS A 390 25.13 -78.38 -9.99
C LYS A 390 26.00 -79.56 -9.51
N PRO A 391 25.66 -80.83 -9.80
CA PRO A 391 26.48 -81.95 -9.39
C PRO A 391 27.79 -81.97 -10.18
N HIS A 392 28.90 -82.06 -9.45
CA HIS A 392 30.24 -82.15 -10.02
C HIS A 392 30.55 -83.59 -10.42
N ASP A 393 30.84 -83.73 -11.70
CA ASP A 393 31.41 -84.87 -12.40
C ASP A 393 32.66 -85.42 -11.68
N LYS A 394 32.72 -86.74 -11.48
CA LYS A 394 33.89 -87.50 -11.02
C LYS A 394 34.02 -88.78 -11.83
N GLY A 395 35.14 -88.90 -12.54
CA GLY A 395 35.85 -90.17 -12.70
C GLY A 395 35.86 -90.75 -14.11
N ALA A 396 36.78 -90.26 -14.94
CA ALA A 396 37.30 -91.04 -16.04
C ALA A 396 38.32 -92.08 -15.52
N SER A 397 38.32 -93.24 -16.18
CA SER A 397 39.38 -94.26 -16.25
C SER A 397 39.26 -95.48 -15.32
N ALA A 398 38.57 -96.51 -15.81
CA ALA A 398 38.97 -97.91 -15.64
C ALA A 398 38.37 -98.80 -16.74
N VAL A 399 39.26 -99.28 -17.64
CA VAL A 399 39.32 -100.67 -18.12
C VAL A 399 38.15 -101.20 -18.97
N GLN A 400 38.27 -101.00 -20.28
CA GLN A 400 38.32 -102.04 -21.31
C GLN A 400 37.94 -103.49 -20.91
N LYS A 401 36.77 -103.98 -21.34
CA LYS A 401 36.59 -105.35 -21.88
C LYS A 401 35.17 -105.64 -22.39
N LYS A 402 35.13 -106.28 -23.57
CA LYS A 402 34.05 -107.07 -24.22
C LYS A 402 32.85 -106.27 -24.74
N ALA A 403 32.63 -106.12 -26.04
CA ALA A 403 32.52 -107.13 -27.12
C ALA A 403 31.36 -108.12 -26.91
N ASP A 404 30.41 -108.05 -27.86
CA ASP A 404 29.53 -109.08 -28.38
C ASP A 404 28.63 -109.89 -27.44
N GLN A 405 27.31 -109.76 -27.69
CA GLN A 405 26.33 -110.82 -28.01
C GLN A 405 24.93 -110.26 -27.70
N VAL A 406 24.11 -109.92 -28.70
CA VAL A 406 23.18 -110.83 -29.42
C VAL A 406 22.29 -111.58 -28.43
N SER A 407 21.03 -111.17 -28.31
CA SER A 407 19.90 -111.87 -28.95
C SER A 407 18.57 -111.16 -28.70
#